data_AF-A0A167DX97-F1
#
_entry.id   AF-A0A167DX97-F1
#
_cell.length_a   1.000
_cell.length_b   1.000
_cell.length_c   1.000
_cell.angle_alpha   90.00
_cell.angle_beta   90.00
_cell.angle_gamma   90.00
#
_symmetry.space_group_name_H-M   'P 1'
#
loop_
_entity.id
_entity.type
_entity.pdbx_description
1 polymer ?
#
loop_
_entity_poly.entity_id
_entity_poly.type
_entity_poly.pdbx_seq_one_letter_code
_entity_poly.pdbx_strand_id
1 'polypeptide(L)'
;MNIGKLALAGSLVLGIGLGGAYWLSDESQPTVKNTETQPKQVEISQVSELKQLSNKIADEIEQLHPLPKQGEVSTKERMLVSFNRMQASVGKFNSSGFVKAEIQALLNDPAVIELAKNTLVDLEGAMAEFGDDQALARVYSIKILDELAKQGETSPLYETTAQLAEKLNEQANQDVAFSKRQDLDLEELVFASLNSFEESQILENPQIVMDELGYSDAQHEKIRKIYGNLFGSVFVRHASIDESIARVQELFNKQGTNNG
;
A
#
# COMPACT_ATOMS: atom_id res chain seq x y z
N MET A 1 -2.98 -39.70 36.76
CA MET A 1 -1.65 -39.69 37.42
C MET A 1 -0.70 -40.53 36.58
N ASN A 2 0.56 -40.14 36.59
CA ASN A 2 1.59 -40.37 35.56
C ASN A 2 1.96 -41.86 35.28
N ILE A 3 2.62 -42.04 34.11
CA ILE A 3 3.56 -43.10 33.66
C ILE A 3 3.00 -44.42 33.07
N GLY A 4 3.34 -44.67 31.80
CA GLY A 4 3.44 -45.99 31.16
C GLY A 4 4.06 -45.86 29.76
N LYS A 5 5.41 -45.88 29.64
CA LYS A 5 6.26 -47.01 29.21
C LYS A 5 6.13 -47.45 27.74
N LEU A 6 7.20 -47.14 27.01
CA LEU A 6 7.87 -47.79 25.87
C LEU A 6 7.52 -49.27 25.53
N ALA A 7 7.48 -49.55 24.22
CA ALA A 7 8.06 -50.71 23.52
C ALA A 7 8.28 -50.33 22.03
N LEU A 8 9.51 -50.34 21.49
CA LEU A 8 10.12 -51.41 20.66
C LEU A 8 9.25 -51.88 19.48
N ALA A 9 9.73 -52.21 18.28
CA ALA A 9 11.01 -52.15 17.57
C ALA A 9 10.70 -52.69 16.15
N GLY A 10 11.50 -52.35 15.15
CA GLY A 10 11.33 -52.90 13.80
C GLY A 10 12.40 -52.42 12.82
N SER A 11 13.62 -52.92 13.01
CA SER A 11 14.78 -52.70 12.14
C SER A 11 14.62 -53.39 10.78
N LEU A 12 15.12 -52.78 9.71
CA LEU A 12 15.88 -53.53 8.71
C LEU A 12 17.08 -52.70 8.23
N VAL A 13 18.26 -53.13 8.69
CA VAL A 13 19.57 -52.75 8.16
C VAL A 13 19.95 -53.81 7.14
N LEU A 14 20.37 -53.41 5.95
CA LEU A 14 21.39 -54.12 5.19
C LEU A 14 22.32 -53.07 4.59
N GLY A 15 23.50 -52.96 5.20
CA GLY A 15 24.63 -52.21 4.66
C GLY A 15 25.60 -53.10 3.88
N ILE A 16 26.81 -52.56 3.75
CA ILE A 16 28.03 -53.10 3.13
C ILE A 16 28.07 -52.86 1.62
N GLY A 17 29.11 -52.29 1.01
CA GLY A 17 30.44 -51.85 1.46
C GLY A 17 31.21 -51.35 0.23
N LEU A 18 32.05 -50.31 0.37
CA LEU A 18 33.53 -50.37 0.37
C LEU A 18 34.19 -50.05 -0.98
N GLY A 19 35.14 -49.10 -0.93
CA GLY A 19 36.24 -48.88 -1.88
C GLY A 19 35.89 -47.98 -3.07
N GLY A 20 36.62 -46.95 -3.47
CA GLY A 20 38.02 -46.59 -3.22
C GLY A 20 38.75 -46.42 -4.56
N ALA A 21 39.36 -45.23 -4.74
CA ALA A 21 40.41 -44.85 -5.70
C ALA A 21 40.05 -44.44 -7.15
N TYR A 22 40.73 -43.36 -7.56
CA TYR A 22 40.81 -42.71 -8.87
C TYR A 22 41.75 -43.46 -9.86
N TRP A 23 41.50 -43.28 -11.17
CA TRP A 23 42.41 -42.96 -12.30
C TRP A 23 42.12 -43.73 -13.63
N LEU A 24 41.82 -42.95 -14.69
CA LEU A 24 42.10 -43.05 -16.15
C LEU A 24 41.93 -44.36 -16.97
N SER A 25 41.04 -44.34 -17.99
CA SER A 25 41.33 -44.09 -19.43
C SER A 25 40.34 -44.76 -20.40
N ASP A 26 40.14 -44.06 -21.53
CA ASP A 26 39.61 -44.43 -22.87
C ASP A 26 38.11 -44.73 -23.12
N GLU A 27 37.48 -43.70 -23.73
CA GLU A 27 36.90 -43.71 -25.08
C GLU A 27 35.89 -44.81 -25.47
N SER A 28 34.60 -44.44 -25.49
CA SER A 28 33.58 -44.79 -26.50
C SER A 28 32.23 -44.13 -26.14
N GLN A 29 31.82 -43.09 -26.87
CA GLN A 29 30.41 -42.63 -26.86
C GLN A 29 29.53 -43.66 -27.59
N PRO A 30 28.24 -43.82 -27.22
CA PRO A 30 27.23 -43.01 -27.92
C PRO A 30 26.02 -42.56 -27.09
N THR A 31 25.41 -41.47 -27.58
CA THR A 31 24.01 -41.05 -27.39
C THR A 31 23.57 -40.58 -26.01
N VAL A 32 23.90 -39.32 -25.70
CA VAL A 32 23.03 -38.51 -24.84
C VAL A 32 21.76 -38.22 -25.62
N LYS A 33 20.64 -38.86 -25.23
CA LYS A 33 19.32 -38.40 -25.62
C LYS A 33 19.18 -36.94 -25.15
N ASN A 34 19.05 -36.03 -26.10
CA ASN A 34 18.48 -34.71 -25.85
C ASN A 34 17.08 -34.91 -25.29
N THR A 35 16.96 -34.89 -23.96
CA THR A 35 15.69 -34.55 -23.32
C THR A 35 15.64 -33.03 -23.35
N GLU A 36 15.11 -32.49 -24.46
CA GLU A 36 14.57 -31.13 -24.49
C GLU A 36 13.62 -30.99 -23.30
N THR A 37 14.11 -30.33 -22.26
CA THR A 37 13.25 -29.95 -21.15
C THR A 37 12.49 -28.74 -21.66
N GLN A 38 11.30 -28.96 -22.24
CA GLN A 38 10.39 -27.88 -22.64
C GLN A 38 9.97 -27.10 -21.38
N PRO A 39 10.37 -25.83 -21.21
CA PRO A 39 9.90 -25.01 -20.09
C PRO A 39 8.64 -24.20 -20.47
N LYS A 40 8.23 -24.18 -21.75
CA LYS A 40 7.27 -23.18 -22.26
C LYS A 40 5.79 -23.53 -22.14
N GLN A 41 5.42 -24.80 -22.01
CA GLN A 41 3.99 -25.20 -22.08
C GLN A 41 3.27 -25.16 -20.73
N VAL A 42 3.98 -25.43 -19.63
CA VAL A 42 3.41 -25.42 -18.27
C VAL A 42 3.12 -23.98 -17.81
N GLU A 43 3.99 -23.03 -18.17
CA GLU A 43 3.86 -21.62 -17.81
C GLU A 43 2.65 -20.94 -18.49
N ILE A 44 2.36 -21.29 -19.75
CA ILE A 44 1.24 -20.71 -20.50
C ILE A 44 -0.13 -21.20 -19.98
N SER A 45 -0.24 -22.48 -19.58
CA SER A 45 -1.50 -23.04 -19.06
C SER A 45 -1.87 -22.43 -17.71
N GLN A 46 -0.88 -22.29 -16.80
CA GLN A 46 -1.10 -21.71 -15.49
C GLN A 46 -1.50 -20.22 -15.56
N VAL A 47 -0.86 -19.44 -16.44
CA VAL A 47 -1.24 -18.03 -16.67
C VAL A 47 -2.67 -17.91 -17.21
N SER A 48 -3.09 -18.83 -18.09
CA SER A 48 -4.47 -18.86 -18.60
C SER A 48 -5.50 -19.16 -17.50
N GLU A 49 -5.22 -20.12 -16.61
CA GLU A 49 -6.10 -20.46 -15.49
C GLU A 49 -6.22 -19.31 -14.48
N LEU A 50 -5.11 -18.66 -14.13
CA LEU A 50 -5.11 -17.51 -13.24
C LEU A 50 -5.90 -16.33 -13.83
N LYS A 51 -5.78 -16.09 -15.14
CA LYS A 51 -6.56 -15.06 -15.84
C LYS A 51 -8.05 -15.41 -15.83
N GLN A 52 -8.42 -16.67 -16.04
CA GLN A 52 -9.82 -17.12 -15.94
C GLN A 52 -10.37 -16.93 -14.52
N LEU A 53 -9.60 -17.26 -13.48
CA LEU A 53 -10.00 -17.04 -12.10
C LEU A 53 -10.22 -15.55 -11.80
N SER A 54 -9.30 -14.68 -12.24
CA SER A 54 -9.44 -13.23 -12.11
C SER A 54 -10.70 -12.71 -12.80
N ASN A 55 -10.99 -13.18 -14.02
CA ASN A 55 -12.18 -12.79 -14.76
C ASN A 55 -13.46 -13.27 -14.07
N LYS A 56 -13.48 -14.52 -13.58
CA LYS A 56 -14.63 -15.06 -12.85
C LYS A 56 -14.97 -14.24 -11.61
N ILE A 57 -13.95 -13.83 -10.84
CA ILE A 57 -14.15 -12.97 -9.67
C ILE A 57 -14.73 -11.60 -10.08
N ALA A 58 -14.21 -10.99 -11.14
CA ALA A 58 -14.73 -9.74 -11.66
C ALA A 58 -16.18 -9.87 -12.13
N ASP A 59 -16.51 -10.96 -12.85
CA ASP A 59 -17.85 -11.25 -13.34
C ASP A 59 -18.84 -11.47 -12.18
N GLU A 60 -18.43 -12.18 -11.12
CA GLU A 60 -19.25 -12.37 -9.91
C GLU A 60 -19.56 -11.02 -9.22
N ILE A 61 -18.57 -10.14 -9.11
CA ILE A 61 -18.76 -8.80 -8.54
C ILE A 61 -19.67 -7.95 -9.45
N GLU A 62 -19.49 -8.02 -10.77
CA GLU A 62 -20.33 -7.31 -11.74
C GLU A 62 -21.80 -7.73 -11.66
N GLN A 63 -22.05 -9.03 -11.50
CA GLN A 63 -23.42 -9.55 -11.38
C GLN A 63 -24.11 -9.10 -10.09
N LEU A 64 -23.38 -9.00 -8.98
CA LEU A 64 -23.93 -8.61 -7.68
C LEU A 64 -24.03 -7.10 -7.50
N HIS A 65 -23.10 -6.34 -8.08
CA HIS A 65 -22.95 -4.91 -7.90
C HIS A 65 -22.61 -4.23 -9.24
N PRO A 66 -23.51 -4.22 -10.23
CA PRO A 66 -23.20 -3.67 -11.55
C PRO A 66 -22.76 -2.21 -11.46
N LEU A 67 -21.71 -1.82 -12.18
CA LEU A 67 -21.21 -0.45 -12.14
C LEU A 67 -22.08 0.47 -13.01
N PRO A 68 -22.73 1.50 -12.46
CA PRO A 68 -23.50 2.45 -13.25
C PRO A 68 -22.61 3.19 -14.25
N LYS A 69 -23.15 3.45 -15.45
CA LYS A 69 -22.46 4.28 -16.42
C LYS A 69 -22.43 5.73 -15.95
N GLN A 70 -21.48 6.49 -16.49
CA GLN A 70 -21.38 7.92 -16.22
C GLN A 70 -22.69 8.63 -16.61
N GLY A 71 -23.27 9.38 -15.67
CA GLY A 71 -24.52 10.12 -15.84
C GLY A 71 -25.80 9.34 -15.54
N GLU A 72 -25.74 8.02 -15.29
CA GLU A 72 -26.93 7.24 -14.87
C GLU A 72 -27.33 7.51 -13.42
N VAL A 73 -26.34 7.80 -12.57
CA VAL A 73 -26.49 8.13 -11.15
C VAL A 73 -25.59 9.31 -10.79
N SER A 74 -25.75 9.83 -9.57
CA SER A 74 -24.85 10.87 -9.06
C SER A 74 -23.39 10.37 -8.97
N THR A 75 -22.41 11.28 -9.09
CA THR A 75 -20.98 10.94 -8.94
C THR A 75 -20.70 10.21 -7.63
N LYS A 76 -21.31 10.67 -6.55
CA LYS A 76 -21.25 10.04 -5.22
C LYS A 76 -21.76 8.60 -5.22
N GLU A 77 -22.94 8.37 -5.79
CA GLU A 77 -23.52 7.03 -5.85
C GLU A 77 -22.67 6.08 -6.69
N ARG A 78 -22.13 6.58 -7.82
CA ARG A 78 -21.19 5.80 -8.63
C ARG A 78 -19.91 5.46 -7.87
N MET A 79 -19.35 6.42 -7.11
CA MET A 79 -18.20 6.17 -6.24
C MET A 79 -18.52 5.10 -5.19
N LEU A 80 -19.65 5.20 -4.50
CA LEU A 80 -20.06 4.21 -3.50
C LEU A 80 -20.21 2.80 -4.09
N VAL A 81 -20.80 2.68 -5.29
CA VAL A 81 -20.89 1.38 -5.97
C VAL A 81 -19.49 0.84 -6.28
N SER A 82 -18.60 1.64 -6.86
CA SER A 82 -17.21 1.22 -7.06
C SER A 82 -16.49 0.87 -5.76
N PHE A 83 -16.71 1.59 -4.67
CA PHE A 83 -16.09 1.33 -3.37
C PHE A 83 -16.55 -0.01 -2.81
N ASN A 84 -17.85 -0.30 -2.90
CA ASN A 84 -18.41 -1.58 -2.48
C ASN A 84 -17.89 -2.74 -3.35
N ARG A 85 -17.77 -2.55 -4.66
CA ARG A 85 -17.16 -3.53 -5.58
C ARG A 85 -15.69 -3.80 -5.23
N MET A 86 -14.93 -2.74 -4.98
CA MET A 86 -13.54 -2.85 -4.55
C MET A 86 -13.42 -3.56 -3.21
N GLN A 87 -14.28 -3.26 -2.24
CA GLN A 87 -14.32 -3.93 -0.95
C GLN A 87 -14.67 -5.42 -1.09
N ALA A 88 -15.62 -5.75 -1.97
CA ALA A 88 -15.98 -7.13 -2.30
C ALA A 88 -14.86 -7.91 -2.99
N SER A 89 -13.84 -7.24 -3.53
CA SER A 89 -12.65 -7.87 -4.10
C SER A 89 -11.58 -8.21 -3.05
N VAL A 90 -11.62 -7.61 -1.86
CA VAL A 90 -10.58 -7.77 -0.83
C VAL A 90 -10.43 -9.25 -0.43
N GLY A 91 -9.18 -9.71 -0.37
CA GLY A 91 -8.85 -11.11 -0.05
C GLY A 91 -9.06 -12.09 -1.21
N LYS A 92 -9.55 -11.63 -2.37
CA LYS A 92 -9.68 -12.45 -3.58
C LYS A 92 -8.41 -12.37 -4.43
N PHE A 93 -8.25 -13.36 -5.32
CA PHE A 93 -7.15 -13.40 -6.28
C PHE A 93 -7.15 -12.16 -7.18
N ASN A 94 -5.98 -11.53 -7.37
CA ASN A 94 -5.79 -10.32 -8.17
C ASN A 94 -6.67 -9.11 -7.76
N SER A 95 -7.02 -9.01 -6.47
CA SER A 95 -7.79 -7.88 -5.93
C SER A 95 -7.13 -6.53 -6.16
N SER A 96 -5.80 -6.43 -6.07
CA SER A 96 -5.06 -5.19 -6.34
C SER A 96 -5.25 -4.70 -7.79
N GLY A 97 -5.19 -5.61 -8.77
CA GLY A 97 -5.43 -5.29 -10.17
C GLY A 97 -6.87 -4.83 -10.42
N PHE A 98 -7.85 -5.49 -9.77
CA PHE A 98 -9.26 -5.10 -9.85
C PHE A 98 -9.52 -3.71 -9.25
N VAL A 99 -9.01 -3.46 -8.03
CA VAL A 99 -9.11 -2.16 -7.35
C VAL A 99 -8.50 -1.05 -8.20
N LYS A 100 -7.34 -1.28 -8.79
CA LYS A 100 -6.70 -0.33 -9.70
C LYS A 100 -7.59 0.00 -10.91
N ALA A 101 -8.17 -1.02 -11.54
CA ALA A 101 -9.06 -0.82 -12.69
C ALA A 101 -10.33 -0.02 -12.34
N GLU A 102 -10.93 -0.28 -11.17
CA GLU A 102 -12.09 0.48 -10.67
C GLU A 102 -11.73 1.95 -10.43
N ILE A 103 -10.60 2.23 -9.77
CA ILE A 103 -10.14 3.61 -9.53
C ILE A 103 -9.89 4.33 -10.86
N GLN A 104 -9.21 3.68 -11.81
CA GLN A 104 -8.96 4.26 -13.14
C GLN A 104 -10.26 4.56 -13.91
N ALA A 105 -11.30 3.75 -13.73
CA ALA A 105 -12.60 4.03 -14.33
C ALA A 105 -13.28 5.27 -13.71
N LEU A 106 -13.08 5.51 -12.42
CA LEU A 106 -13.59 6.68 -11.71
C LEU A 106 -12.84 7.98 -12.07
N LEU A 107 -11.53 7.91 -12.30
CA LEU A 107 -10.69 9.07 -12.62
C LEU A 107 -11.06 9.78 -13.94
N ASN A 108 -11.89 9.17 -14.79
CA ASN A 108 -12.42 9.81 -16.00
C ASN A 108 -13.46 10.91 -15.71
N ASP A 109 -13.92 11.05 -14.46
CA ASP A 109 -14.86 12.08 -14.04
C ASP A 109 -14.18 13.07 -13.08
N PRO A 110 -13.90 14.32 -13.49
CA PRO A 110 -13.27 15.32 -12.63
C PRO A 110 -14.02 15.57 -11.31
N ALA A 111 -15.34 15.38 -11.28
CA ALA A 111 -16.13 15.54 -10.07
C ALA A 111 -15.77 14.50 -8.99
N VAL A 112 -15.24 13.34 -9.38
CA VAL A 112 -14.74 12.32 -8.43
C VAL A 112 -13.53 12.86 -7.67
N ILE A 113 -12.63 13.58 -8.34
CA ILE A 113 -11.41 14.11 -7.71
C ILE A 113 -11.79 15.13 -6.65
N GLU A 114 -12.65 16.09 -7.00
CA GLU A 114 -13.14 17.10 -6.05
C GLU A 114 -13.91 16.47 -4.88
N LEU A 115 -14.76 15.48 -5.14
CA LEU A 115 -15.47 14.78 -4.08
C LEU A 115 -14.50 13.99 -3.18
N ALA A 116 -13.45 13.37 -3.73
CA ALA A 116 -12.43 12.67 -2.96
C ALA A 116 -11.64 13.62 -2.05
N LYS A 117 -11.21 14.78 -2.56
CA LYS A 117 -10.55 15.84 -1.75
C LYS A 117 -11.45 16.27 -0.59
N ASN A 118 -12.70 16.65 -0.90
CA ASN A 118 -13.67 17.12 0.09
C ASN A 118 -13.99 16.06 1.15
N THR A 119 -14.07 14.79 0.76
CA THR A 119 -14.31 13.66 1.68
C THR A 119 -13.21 13.53 2.75
N LEU A 120 -11.98 13.95 2.44
CA LEU A 120 -10.84 13.87 3.35
C LEU A 120 -10.71 15.12 4.22
N VAL A 121 -10.86 16.32 3.63
CA VAL A 121 -10.67 17.58 4.35
C VAL A 121 -11.90 17.99 5.16
N ASP A 122 -13.10 17.57 4.78
CA ASP A 122 -14.35 17.90 5.46
C ASP A 122 -15.07 16.66 6.02
N LEU A 123 -14.76 16.31 7.28
CA LEU A 123 -15.39 15.18 7.95
C LEU A 123 -16.91 15.33 8.09
N GLU A 124 -17.41 16.54 8.37
CA GLU A 124 -18.84 16.76 8.54
C GLU A 124 -19.55 16.61 7.19
N GLY A 125 -18.98 17.19 6.13
CA GLY A 125 -19.42 16.97 4.75
C GLY A 125 -19.38 15.49 4.35
N ALA A 126 -18.30 14.77 4.66
CA ALA A 126 -18.18 13.34 4.39
C ALA A 126 -19.24 12.51 5.13
N MET A 127 -19.56 12.88 6.38
CA MET A 127 -20.64 12.24 7.15
C MET A 127 -22.02 12.56 6.59
N ALA A 128 -22.27 13.80 6.17
CA ALA A 128 -23.53 14.19 5.55
C ALA A 128 -23.74 13.52 4.18
N GLU A 129 -22.65 13.41 3.41
CA GLU A 129 -22.66 12.83 2.09
C GLU A 129 -22.72 11.30 2.17
N PHE A 130 -21.77 10.64 2.83
CA PHE A 130 -21.64 9.17 2.80
C PHE A 130 -22.28 8.45 3.99
N GLY A 131 -22.74 9.16 5.03
CA GLY A 131 -23.37 8.55 6.19
C GLY A 131 -22.46 7.51 6.86
N ASP A 132 -22.96 6.29 7.02
CA ASP A 132 -22.22 5.17 7.63
C ASP A 132 -21.02 4.72 6.79
N ASP A 133 -21.04 4.96 5.47
CA ASP A 133 -19.99 4.56 4.53
C ASP A 133 -18.82 5.57 4.47
N GLN A 134 -18.86 6.65 5.27
CA GLN A 134 -17.83 7.71 5.23
C GLN A 134 -16.40 7.19 5.42
N ALA A 135 -16.20 6.17 6.27
CA ALA A 135 -14.87 5.60 6.51
C ALA A 135 -14.34 4.90 5.26
N LEU A 136 -15.21 4.15 4.57
CA LEU A 136 -14.89 3.50 3.30
C LEU A 136 -14.58 4.55 2.24
N ALA A 137 -15.38 5.61 2.19
CA ALA A 137 -15.21 6.70 1.24
C ALA A 137 -13.86 7.41 1.42
N ARG A 138 -13.43 7.69 2.66
CA ARG A 138 -12.10 8.28 2.93
C ARG A 138 -10.97 7.37 2.49
N VAL A 139 -11.01 6.07 2.83
CA VAL A 139 -9.97 5.10 2.42
C VAL A 139 -9.81 5.06 0.90
N TYR A 140 -10.91 4.99 0.15
CA TYR A 140 -10.82 4.97 -1.31
C TYR A 140 -10.56 6.35 -1.92
N SER A 141 -10.90 7.45 -1.25
CA SER A 141 -10.51 8.80 -1.68
C SER A 141 -8.99 8.96 -1.67
N ILE A 142 -8.29 8.45 -0.65
CA ILE A 142 -6.83 8.44 -0.62
C ILE A 142 -6.27 7.64 -1.80
N LYS A 143 -6.85 6.46 -2.08
CA LYS A 143 -6.42 5.61 -3.22
C LYS A 143 -6.68 6.28 -4.58
N ILE A 144 -7.76 7.05 -4.71
CA ILE A 144 -8.04 7.85 -5.91
C ILE A 144 -6.94 8.90 -6.11
N LEU A 145 -6.62 9.67 -5.07
CA LEU A 145 -5.59 10.72 -5.15
C LEU A 145 -4.19 10.14 -5.40
N ASP A 146 -3.86 9.00 -4.79
CA ASP A 146 -2.61 8.26 -5.02
C ASP A 146 -2.50 7.73 -6.47
N GLU A 147 -3.54 7.11 -7.01
CA GLU A 147 -3.53 6.66 -8.41
C GLU A 147 -3.47 7.84 -9.40
N LEU A 148 -4.09 8.97 -9.07
CA LEU A 148 -3.99 10.20 -9.86
C LEU A 148 -2.56 10.75 -9.86
N ALA A 149 -1.90 10.78 -8.69
CA ALA A 149 -0.49 11.17 -8.57
C ALA A 149 0.43 10.26 -9.39
N LYS A 150 0.17 8.94 -9.41
CA LYS A 150 0.89 7.97 -10.25
C LYS A 150 0.70 8.18 -11.76
N GLN A 151 -0.33 8.92 -12.17
CA GLN A 151 -0.53 9.33 -13.57
C GLN A 151 0.17 10.66 -13.90
N GLY A 152 0.86 11.27 -12.94
CA GLY A 152 1.62 12.52 -13.09
C GLY A 152 0.92 13.74 -12.51
N GLU A 153 -0.32 13.61 -12.03
CA GLU A 153 -1.11 14.72 -11.49
C GLU A 153 -1.05 14.70 -9.95
N THR A 154 0.06 15.16 -9.39
CA THR A 154 0.35 15.08 -7.94
C THR A 154 -0.35 16.15 -7.10
N SER A 155 -0.68 17.31 -7.68
CA SER A 155 -1.21 18.47 -6.94
C SER A 155 -2.45 18.15 -6.09
N PRO A 156 -3.47 17.41 -6.56
CA PRO A 156 -4.63 17.07 -5.74
C PRO A 156 -4.28 16.28 -4.48
N LEU A 157 -3.29 15.39 -4.56
CA LEU A 157 -2.80 14.64 -3.40
C LEU A 157 -2.09 15.57 -2.41
N TYR A 158 -1.14 16.39 -2.88
CA TYR A 158 -0.33 17.27 -2.02
C TYR A 158 -1.17 18.35 -1.35
N GLU A 159 -2.06 19.00 -2.10
CA GLU A 159 -3.00 20.00 -1.56
C GLU A 159 -3.88 19.40 -0.47
N THR A 160 -4.39 18.19 -0.67
CA THR A 160 -5.26 17.51 0.31
C THR A 160 -4.48 17.13 1.56
N THR A 161 -3.24 16.64 1.40
CA THR A 161 -2.33 16.36 2.52
C THR A 161 -2.08 17.62 3.35
N ALA A 162 -1.75 18.74 2.71
CA ALA A 162 -1.48 20.02 3.36
C ALA A 162 -2.72 20.57 4.08
N GLN A 163 -3.89 20.57 3.42
CA GLN A 163 -5.15 21.07 3.98
C GLN A 163 -5.61 20.23 5.18
N LEU A 164 -5.51 18.90 5.11
CA LEU A 164 -5.84 18.04 6.24
C LEU A 164 -4.87 18.26 7.40
N ALA A 165 -3.56 18.39 7.11
CA ALA A 165 -2.56 18.68 8.14
C ALA A 165 -2.83 20.02 8.85
N GLU A 166 -3.20 21.06 8.10
CA GLU A 166 -3.58 22.37 8.65
C GLU A 166 -4.83 22.26 9.55
N LYS A 167 -5.90 21.63 9.06
CA LYS A 167 -7.14 21.47 9.83
C LYS A 167 -6.94 20.66 11.11
N LEU A 168 -6.17 19.57 11.05
CA LEU A 168 -5.85 18.79 12.25
C LEU A 168 -4.88 19.55 13.17
N ASN A 169 -3.98 20.36 12.64
CA ASN A 169 -3.14 21.24 13.46
C ASN A 169 -3.99 22.24 14.26
N GLU A 170 -4.97 22.89 13.62
CA GLU A 170 -5.90 23.80 14.29
C GLU A 170 -6.69 23.10 15.40
N GLN A 171 -7.25 21.91 15.12
CA GLN A 171 -7.94 21.10 16.12
C GLN A 171 -7.02 20.75 17.29
N ALA A 172 -5.79 20.32 17.01
CA ALA A 172 -4.83 19.95 18.05
C ALA A 172 -4.45 21.14 18.93
N ASN A 173 -4.27 22.33 18.35
CA ASN A 173 -3.99 23.57 19.09
C ASN A 173 -5.16 24.03 19.96
N GLN A 174 -6.38 23.57 19.66
CA GLN A 174 -7.58 23.80 20.47
C GLN A 174 -7.86 22.65 21.45
N ASP A 175 -6.90 21.73 21.63
CA ASP A 175 -7.04 20.50 22.45
C ASP A 175 -8.22 19.60 22.02
N VAL A 176 -8.69 19.72 20.78
CA VAL A 176 -9.73 18.87 20.21
C VAL A 176 -9.10 17.56 19.78
N ALA A 177 -9.73 16.44 20.17
CA ALA A 177 -9.30 15.12 19.73
C ALA A 177 -9.64 14.90 18.26
N PHE A 178 -8.72 14.30 17.50
CA PHE A 178 -8.98 13.92 16.12
C PHE A 178 -10.11 12.90 16.05
N SER A 179 -11.18 13.28 15.38
CA SER A 179 -12.38 12.47 15.28
C SER A 179 -12.22 11.41 14.20
N LYS A 180 -12.90 10.26 14.36
CA LYS A 180 -13.00 9.19 13.36
C LYS A 180 -11.66 8.71 12.76
N ARG A 181 -10.56 8.86 13.50
CA ARG A 181 -9.20 8.49 13.06
C ARG A 181 -8.64 9.31 11.90
N GLN A 182 -8.96 10.61 11.82
CA GLN A 182 -8.36 11.51 10.81
C GLN A 182 -6.82 11.60 10.92
N ASP A 183 -6.21 11.24 12.06
CA ASP A 183 -4.77 11.00 12.19
C ASP A 183 -4.28 9.97 11.16
N LEU A 184 -5.00 8.85 11.03
CA LEU A 184 -4.63 7.78 10.10
C LEU A 184 -4.86 8.21 8.65
N ASP A 185 -5.91 8.99 8.37
CA ASP A 185 -6.13 9.53 7.03
C ASP A 185 -4.94 10.42 6.61
N LEU A 186 -4.41 11.24 7.54
CA LEU A 186 -3.22 12.05 7.30
C LEU A 186 -1.94 11.20 7.17
N GLU A 187 -1.76 10.17 8.00
CA GLU A 187 -0.62 9.24 7.87
C GLU A 187 -0.60 8.59 6.48
N GLU A 188 -1.73 8.07 6.02
CA GLU A 188 -1.85 7.43 4.70
C GLU A 188 -1.65 8.43 3.55
N LEU A 189 -2.15 9.68 3.69
CA LEU A 189 -1.93 10.74 2.71
C LEU A 189 -0.45 11.15 2.60
N VAL A 190 0.23 11.36 3.72
CA VAL A 190 1.68 11.67 3.72
C VAL A 190 2.45 10.49 3.15
N PHE A 191 2.10 9.25 3.51
CA PHE A 191 2.75 8.06 2.96
C PHE A 191 2.56 7.96 1.44
N ALA A 192 1.33 8.13 0.93
CA ALA A 192 1.04 8.15 -0.50
C ALA A 192 1.82 9.26 -1.20
N SER A 193 1.87 10.46 -0.60
CA SER A 193 2.58 11.61 -1.16
C SER A 193 4.09 11.38 -1.23
N LEU A 194 4.70 10.76 -0.22
CA LEU A 194 6.13 10.42 -0.26
C LEU A 194 6.43 9.43 -1.40
N ASN A 195 5.53 8.49 -1.68
CA ASN A 195 5.71 7.52 -2.77
C ASN A 195 5.59 8.13 -4.17
N SER A 196 5.13 9.38 -4.32
CA SER A 196 5.14 10.08 -5.61
C SER A 196 6.38 10.96 -5.83
N PHE A 197 7.27 11.08 -4.84
CA PHE A 197 8.59 11.67 -5.05
C PHE A 197 9.62 10.60 -5.41
N GLU A 198 10.65 11.01 -6.13
CA GLU A 198 11.85 10.20 -6.27
C GLU A 198 12.53 10.07 -4.90
N GLU A 199 12.97 8.87 -4.55
CA GLU A 199 13.53 8.60 -3.22
C GLU A 199 14.77 9.48 -2.93
N SER A 200 15.58 9.78 -3.95
CA SER A 200 16.70 10.71 -3.82
C SER A 200 16.28 12.12 -3.41
N GLN A 201 15.13 12.61 -3.88
CA GLN A 201 14.61 13.93 -3.48
C GLN A 201 14.32 13.98 -1.98
N ILE A 202 13.74 12.90 -1.43
CA ILE A 202 13.42 12.79 0.00
C ILE A 202 14.70 12.72 0.84
N LEU A 203 15.72 11.98 0.36
CA LEU A 203 16.96 11.79 1.10
C LEU A 203 17.89 13.02 1.06
N GLU A 204 17.96 13.70 -0.08
CA GLU A 204 18.87 14.83 -0.29
C GLU A 204 18.25 16.17 0.12
N ASN A 205 16.95 16.34 -0.10
CA ASN A 205 16.23 17.60 0.14
C ASN A 205 14.92 17.40 0.93
N PRO A 206 14.96 16.73 2.11
CA PRO A 206 13.76 16.39 2.87
C PRO A 206 12.92 17.61 3.23
N GLN A 207 13.54 18.76 3.53
CA GLN A 207 12.81 19.98 3.89
C GLN A 207 11.93 20.48 2.75
N ILE A 208 12.38 20.41 1.49
CA ILE A 208 11.58 20.84 0.33
C ILE A 208 10.35 19.94 0.19
N VAL A 209 10.53 18.62 0.35
CA VAL A 209 9.43 17.66 0.31
C VAL A 209 8.46 17.90 1.47
N MET A 210 8.97 18.14 2.67
CA MET A 210 8.15 18.47 3.85
C MET A 210 7.30 19.73 3.62
N ASP A 211 7.91 20.79 3.13
CA ASP A 211 7.23 22.07 2.88
C ASP A 211 6.13 21.92 1.81
N GLU A 212 6.41 21.17 0.73
CA GLU A 212 5.44 20.88 -0.34
C GLU A 212 4.21 20.11 0.18
N LEU A 213 4.41 19.24 1.18
CA LEU A 213 3.34 18.48 1.82
C LEU A 213 2.63 19.26 2.94
N GLY A 214 3.00 20.52 3.18
CA GLY A 214 2.36 21.38 4.17
C GLY A 214 2.86 21.16 5.60
N TYR A 215 4.03 20.57 5.79
CA TYR A 215 4.68 20.52 7.09
C TYR A 215 5.14 21.92 7.53
N SER A 216 5.08 22.19 8.84
CA SER A 216 5.70 23.36 9.44
C SER A 216 6.16 23.07 10.87
N ASP A 217 7.33 23.60 11.25
CA ASP A 217 7.86 23.48 12.62
C ASP A 217 6.97 24.14 13.68
N ALA A 218 6.07 25.04 13.27
CA ALA A 218 5.07 25.67 14.13
C ALA A 218 3.84 24.78 14.39
N GLN A 219 3.71 23.65 13.71
CA GLN A 219 2.61 22.72 13.92
C GLN A 219 2.68 22.06 15.30
N HIS A 220 1.51 21.69 15.81
CA HIS A 220 1.33 20.94 17.04
C HIS A 220 2.11 19.61 16.99
N GLU A 221 2.64 19.18 18.14
CA GLU A 221 3.50 17.98 18.25
C GLU A 221 2.86 16.72 17.64
N LYS A 222 1.54 16.55 17.80
CA LYS A 222 0.76 15.44 17.19
C LYS A 222 0.92 15.36 15.67
N ILE A 223 0.89 16.51 14.97
CA ILE A 223 1.06 16.56 13.51
C ILE A 223 2.52 16.34 13.14
N ARG A 224 3.44 17.01 13.83
CA ARG A 224 4.88 16.82 13.63
C ARG A 224 5.31 15.36 13.78
N LYS A 225 4.72 14.62 14.73
CA LYS A 225 4.97 13.18 14.92
C LYS A 225 4.57 12.33 13.72
N ILE A 226 3.45 12.63 13.06
CA ILE A 226 3.02 11.90 11.85
C ILE A 226 4.08 12.04 10.75
N TYR A 227 4.49 13.27 10.45
CA TYR A 227 5.56 13.51 9.47
C TYR A 227 6.89 12.88 9.90
N GLY A 228 7.30 13.06 11.15
CA GLY A 228 8.54 12.50 11.69
C GLY A 228 8.61 10.98 11.58
N ASN A 229 7.49 10.28 11.86
CA ASN A 229 7.41 8.84 11.72
C ASN A 229 7.57 8.39 10.26
N LEU A 230 6.90 9.08 9.32
CA LEU A 230 6.92 8.66 7.91
C LEU A 230 8.24 8.98 7.23
N PHE A 231 8.81 10.17 7.44
CA PHE A 231 10.16 10.49 6.97
C PHE A 231 11.21 9.59 7.62
N GLY A 232 11.08 9.32 8.92
CA GLY A 232 11.93 8.37 9.64
C GLY A 232 11.88 6.97 9.02
N SER A 233 10.69 6.50 8.62
CA SER A 233 10.54 5.21 7.94
C SER A 233 11.30 5.14 6.61
N VAL A 234 11.39 6.25 5.88
CA VAL A 234 12.19 6.33 4.64
C VAL A 234 13.67 6.24 4.98
N PHE A 235 14.16 7.03 5.93
CA PHE A 235 15.59 7.04 6.28
C PHE A 235 16.11 5.69 6.77
N VAL A 236 15.31 4.96 7.56
CA VAL A 236 15.68 3.63 8.08
C VAL A 236 15.92 2.61 6.95
N ARG A 237 15.37 2.81 5.76
CA ARG A 237 15.65 1.94 4.59
C ARG A 237 17.07 2.13 4.02
N HIS A 238 17.72 3.26 4.31
CA HIS A 238 18.99 3.65 3.69
C HIS A 238 20.13 3.94 4.68
N ALA A 239 19.82 4.01 5.96
CA ALA A 239 20.79 4.36 7.00
C ALA A 239 20.63 3.44 8.22
N SER A 240 21.60 3.48 9.12
CA SER A 240 21.46 2.82 10.42
C SER A 240 20.30 3.45 11.21
N ILE A 241 19.79 2.73 12.21
CA ILE A 241 18.74 3.25 13.09
C ILE A 241 19.20 4.54 13.77
N ASP A 242 20.43 4.58 14.30
CA ASP A 242 20.98 5.75 14.99
C ASP A 242 21.11 6.96 14.06
N GLU A 243 21.58 6.74 12.83
CA GLU A 243 21.69 7.81 11.82
C GLU A 243 20.31 8.31 11.39
N SER A 244 19.33 7.41 11.24
CA SER A 244 17.95 7.77 10.91
C SER A 244 17.31 8.59 12.03
N ILE A 245 17.54 8.21 13.29
CA ILE A 245 17.10 8.98 14.45
C ILE A 245 17.73 10.37 14.44
N ALA A 246 19.04 10.47 14.19
CA ALA A 246 19.74 11.76 14.15
C ALA A 246 19.14 12.68 13.06
N ARG A 247 18.86 12.15 11.86
CA ARG A 247 18.22 12.91 10.77
C ARG A 247 16.81 13.39 11.14
N VAL A 248 15.99 12.52 11.72
CA VAL A 248 14.65 12.92 12.20
C VAL A 248 14.76 13.99 13.29
N GLN A 249 15.70 13.86 14.23
CA GLN A 249 15.90 14.87 15.26
C GLN A 249 16.34 16.21 14.69
N GLU A 250 17.26 16.22 13.72
CA GLU A 250 17.70 17.43 13.03
C GLU A 250 16.54 18.15 12.31
N LEU A 251 15.69 17.38 11.63
CA LEU A 251 14.57 17.93 10.87
C LEU A 251 13.42 18.40 11.78
N PHE A 252 13.07 17.62 12.80
CA PHE A 252 11.82 17.81 13.55
C PHE A 252 12.01 18.36 14.96
N ASN A 253 13.22 18.40 15.55
CA ASN A 253 13.44 18.85 16.93
C ASN A 253 14.16 20.21 17.06
N LYS A 254 14.04 21.08 16.05
CA LYS A 254 14.68 22.43 16.05
C LYS A 254 14.29 23.35 17.22
N GLN A 255 13.30 22.99 18.04
CA GLN A 255 12.87 23.75 19.22
C GLN A 255 13.65 23.43 20.52
N GLY A 256 14.70 22.60 20.48
CA GLY A 256 15.53 22.28 21.66
C GLY A 256 16.64 23.29 22.01
N THR A 257 16.93 24.29 21.16
CA THR A 257 18.11 25.17 21.32
C THR A 257 17.80 26.63 21.63
N ASN A 258 16.53 27.01 21.75
CA ASN A 258 16.12 28.35 22.21
C ASN A 258 15.42 28.27 23.57
N ASN A 259 16.17 27.92 24.61
CA ASN A 259 15.93 28.40 25.96
C ASN A 259 17.30 28.84 26.49
N GLY A 260 17.43 30.15 26.76
CA GLY A 260 18.64 30.75 27.32
C GLY A 260 18.90 30.37 28.78
#